data_AF-A0A1I3LJ05-F1
#
_entry.id   AF-A0A1I3LJ05-F1
#
_cell.length_a   1.000
_cell.length_b   1.000
_cell.length_c   1.000
_cell.angle_alpha   90.00
_cell.angle_beta   90.00
_cell.angle_gamma   90.00
#
_symmetry.space_group_name_H-M   'P 1'
#
loop_
_entity.id
_entity.type
_entity.pdbx_description
1 polymer ?
#
loop_
_entity_poly.entity_id
_entity_poly.type
_entity_poly.pdbx_seq_one_letter_code
_entity_poly.pdbx_strand_id
1 'polypeptide(L)' 'MGQIKFWIDEANKTLYILHLKTNHVRKVRSPREIKEFVSAYGLTVEDMRGVEYGEDILNYFDKRGRGTFLGRWLRKLKV' A
#
# COMPACT_ATOMS: atom_id res chain seq x y z
N MET A 1 1.56 14.59 -1.10
CA MET A 1 1.64 13.10 -1.16
C MET A 1 1.99 12.69 -2.59
N GLY A 2 2.70 11.58 -2.77
CA GLY A 2 3.09 11.08 -4.10
C GLY A 2 2.00 10.23 -4.73
N GLN A 3 1.87 10.26 -6.06
CA GLN A 3 0.95 9.35 -6.76
C GLN A 3 1.59 7.97 -6.93
N ILE A 4 0.78 6.94 -6.76
CA ILE A 4 1.17 5.55 -6.88
C ILE A 4 0.23 4.77 -7.80
N LYS A 5 0.77 3.71 -8.40
CA LYS A 5 0.00 2.60 -8.97
C LYS A 5 0.22 1.36 -8.11
N PHE A 6 -0.79 0.53 -7.93
CA PHE A 6 -0.63 -0.72 -7.20
C PHE A 6 -1.52 -1.83 -7.73
N TRP A 7 -1.09 -3.07 -7.54
CA TRP A 7 -1.80 -4.27 -7.96
C TRP A 7 -1.31 -5.49 -7.17
N ILE A 8 -2.15 -6.52 -7.06
CA ILE A 8 -1.80 -7.81 -6.46
C ILE A 8 -1.54 -8.82 -7.56
N ASP A 9 -0.39 -9.47 -7.46
CA ASP A 9 -0.12 -10.71 -8.15
C ASP A 9 -0.55 -11.87 -7.25
N GLU A 10 -1.68 -12.51 -7.57
CA GLU A 10 -2.25 -13.61 -6.79
C GLU A 10 -1.36 -14.86 -6.82
N ALA A 11 -0.72 -15.15 -7.97
CA ALA A 11 0.14 -16.31 -8.12
C ALA A 11 1.34 -16.23 -7.16
N ASN A 12 1.92 -15.03 -7.04
CA ASN A 12 3.05 -14.78 -6.15
C ASN A 12 2.67 -14.21 -4.79
N LYS A 13 1.37 -14.04 -4.51
CA LYS A 13 0.81 -13.38 -3.30
C LYS A 13 1.58 -12.09 -2.94
N THR A 14 1.90 -11.29 -3.96
CA THR A 14 2.76 -10.12 -3.83
C THR A 14 2.00 -8.88 -4.27
N LEU A 15 1.92 -7.89 -3.38
CA LEU A 15 1.46 -6.56 -3.70
C LEU A 15 2.62 -5.75 -4.26
N TYR A 16 2.42 -5.18 -5.44
CA TYR A 16 3.35 -4.24 -6.05
C TYR A 16 2.81 -2.83 -5.89
N ILE A 17 3.68 -1.91 -5.49
CA ILE A 17 3.37 -0.50 -5.35
C ILE A 17 4.44 0.26 -6.13
N LEU A 18 4.04 0.98 -7.17
CA LEU A 18 4.89 1.78 -8.04
C LEU A 18 4.67 3.25 -7.74
N HIS A 19 5.74 3.97 -7.39
CA HIS A 19 5.70 5.42 -7.26
C HIS A 19 5.91 6.10 -8.60
N LEU A 20 4.93 6.87 -9.06
CA LEU A 20 4.92 7.42 -10.42
C LEU A 20 5.99 8.48 -10.66
N LYS A 21 6.36 9.23 -9.63
CA LYS A 21 7.38 10.28 -9.77
C LYS A 21 8.80 9.72 -9.94
N THR A 22 9.11 8.61 -9.24
CA THR A 22 10.47 8.07 -9.20
C THR A 22 10.62 6.73 -9.91
N ASN A 23 9.53 6.18 -10.45
CA ASN A 23 9.44 4.83 -11.00
C ASN A 23 9.97 3.73 -10.06
N HIS A 24 9.98 3.99 -8.75
CA HIS A 24 10.47 3.03 -7.77
C HIS A 24 9.34 2.07 -7.43
N VAL A 25 9.63 0.77 -7.42
CA VAL A 25 8.67 -0.28 -7.10
C VAL A 25 8.98 -0.87 -5.73
N ARG A 26 8.01 -0.86 -4.83
CA ARG A 26 8.04 -1.60 -3.57
C ARG A 26 7.20 -2.86 -3.70
N LYS A 27 7.78 -3.99 -3.30
CA LYS A 27 7.11 -5.29 -3.26
C LYS A 27 6.77 -5.63 -1.81
N VAL A 28 5.52 -5.93 -1.54
CA VAL A 28 5.01 -6.31 -0.23
C VAL A 28 4.52 -7.76 -0.30
N ARG A 29 5.11 -8.64 0.52
CA ARG A 29 4.78 -10.07 0.56
C ARG A 29 4.14 -10.51 1.87
N SER A 30 4.20 -9.66 2.89
CA SER A 30 3.59 -9.96 4.19
C SER A 30 2.07 -9.95 4.05
N PRO A 31 1.36 -11.07 4.26
CA PRO A 31 -0.10 -11.11 4.13
C PRO A 31 -0.79 -10.12 5.07
N ARG A 32 -0.20 -9.88 6.25
CA ARG A 32 -0.67 -8.88 7.20
C ARG A 32 -0.56 -7.46 6.63
N GLU A 33 0.59 -7.12 6.07
CA GLU A 33 0.81 -5.79 5.48
C GLU A 33 -0.07 -5.57 4.24
N ILE A 34 -0.29 -6.60 3.43
CA ILE A 34 -1.22 -6.57 2.29
C ILE A 34 -2.65 -6.29 2.79
N LYS A 35 -3.10 -7.00 3.82
CA LYS A 35 -4.44 -6.79 4.40
C LYS A 35 -4.60 -5.37 4.96
N GLU A 36 -3.58 -4.86 5.64
CA GLU A 36 -3.55 -3.49 6.15
C GLU A 36 -3.59 -2.46 5.02
N PHE A 37 -2.86 -2.71 3.93
CA PHE A 37 -2.90 -1.88 2.72
C PHE A 37 -4.30 -1.87 2.11
N VAL A 38 -4.84 -3.04 1.77
CA VAL A 38 -6.18 -3.21 1.17
C VAL A 38 -7.25 -2.46 1.97
N SER A 39 -7.21 -2.59 3.31
CA SER A 39 -8.11 -1.88 4.23
C SER A 39 -7.94 -0.35 4.19
N ALA A 40 -6.70 0.16 4.11
CA ALA A 40 -6.44 1.60 4.08
C ALA A 40 -6.98 2.27 2.80
N TYR A 41 -7.02 1.55 1.68
CA TYR A 41 -7.59 2.04 0.42
C TYR A 41 -9.08 1.73 0.26
N GLY A 42 -9.69 1.02 1.23
CA GLY A 42 -11.11 0.66 1.18
C GLY A 42 -11.46 -0.28 0.03
N LEU A 43 -10.48 -1.07 -0.45
CA LEU A 43 -10.63 -1.99 -1.57
C LEU A 43 -10.77 -3.42 -1.08
N THR A 44 -11.10 -4.32 -2.00
CA THR A 44 -10.96 -5.77 -1.82
C THR A 44 -9.73 -6.29 -2.59
N VAL A 45 -9.33 -7.53 -2.32
CA VAL A 45 -8.26 -8.18 -3.10
C VAL A 45 -8.69 -8.37 -4.56
N GLU A 46 -9.98 -8.59 -4.80
CA GLU A 46 -10.55 -8.80 -6.14
C GLU A 46 -10.46 -7.53 -7.00
N ASP A 47 -10.71 -6.36 -6.41
CA ASP A 47 -10.52 -5.06 -7.09
C ASP A 47 -9.06 -4.86 -7.52
N MET A 48 -8.13 -5.33 -6.69
CA MET A 48 -6.68 -5.19 -6.89
C MET A 48 -6.07 -6.21 -7.85
N ARG A 49 -6.88 -7.05 -8.51
CA ARG A 49 -6.43 -7.88 -9.65
C ARG A 49 -6.05 -7.01 -10.85
N GLY A 50 -6.68 -5.85 -10.98
CA GLY A 50 -6.32 -4.81 -11.93
C GLY A 50 -5.21 -3.88 -11.41
N VAL A 51 -4.77 -2.97 -12.27
CA VAL A 51 -3.89 -1.87 -11.86
C VAL A 51 -4.74 -0.73 -11.33
N GLU A 52 -4.59 -0.45 -10.04
CA GLU A 52 -5.26 0.65 -9.35
C GLU A 52 -4.34 1.85 -9.17
N TYR A 53 -4.95 3.02 -9.00
CA TYR A 53 -4.28 4.31 -8.86
C TYR A 53 -4.68 4.96 -7.54
N GLY A 54 -3.72 5.60 -6.89
CA GLY A 54 -4.02 6.32 -5.65
C GLY A 54 -2.91 7.25 -5.22
N GLU A 55 -3.15 7.92 -4.11
CA GLU A 55 -2.11 8.66 -3.39
C GLU A 55 -1.42 7.74 -2.38
N ASP A 56 -0.13 7.96 -2.15
CA ASP A 56 0.64 7.25 -1.12
C ASP A 56 0.25 7.70 0.30
N ILE A 57 -0.97 7.37 0.72
CA ILE A 57 -1.53 7.71 2.05
C ILE A 57 -0.76 7.02 3.19
N LEU A 58 -0.12 5.89 2.88
CA LEU A 58 0.65 5.08 3.81
C LEU A 58 2.13 5.49 3.86
N ASN A 59 2.56 6.48 3.06
CA ASN A 59 3.92 7.00 3.00
C ASN A 59 4.99 5.92 2.73
N TYR A 60 4.71 4.99 1.82
CA TYR A 60 5.66 3.96 1.38
C TYR A 60 6.93 4.55 0.75
N PHE A 61 6.86 5.75 0.17
CA PHE A 61 7.94 6.38 -0.59
C PHE A 61 8.42 7.73 -0.03
N ASP A 62 7.80 8.25 1.03
CA ASP A 62 8.27 9.48 1.66
C ASP A 62 9.43 9.19 2.64
N LYS A 63 10.53 9.95 2.52
CA LYS A 63 11.75 9.80 3.34
C LYS A 63 11.53 10.08 4.83
N ARG A 64 10.39 10.68 5.20
CA ARG A 64 9.99 10.91 6.60
C ARG A 64 9.37 9.66 7.25
N GLY A 65 9.03 8.63 6.47
CA GLY A 65 8.27 7.45 6.89
C GLY A 65 9.11 6.22 7.22
N ARG A 66 10.19 6.33 8.00
CA ARG A 66 10.76 5.13 8.64
C ARG A 66 9.79 4.67 9.75
N GLY A 67 8.81 3.85 9.38
CA GLY A 67 8.19 2.83 10.25
C GLY A 67 7.08 3.25 11.21
N THR A 68 6.55 4.47 11.18
CA THR A 68 5.71 4.96 12.31
C THR A 68 4.26 5.33 11.99
N PHE A 69 3.83 5.44 10.73
CA PHE A 69 2.45 5.89 10.43
C PHE A 69 1.39 4.78 10.46
N LEU A 70 1.68 3.59 9.92
CA LEU A 70 0.75 2.44 9.96
C LEU A 70 0.38 2.05 11.41
N GLY A 71 1.37 1.96 12.30
CA GLY A 71 1.13 1.67 13.73
C GLY A 71 0.50 2.81 14.54
N ARG A 72 0.50 4.05 14.02
CA ARG A 72 -0.20 5.20 14.64
C ARG A 72 -1.63 5.32 14.12
N TRP A 73 -1.87 5.10 12.84
CA TRP A 73 -3.21 5.16 12.23
C TRP A 73 -4.11 4.02 12.71
N LEU A 74 -3.59 2.78 12.81
CA LEU A 74 -4.33 1.65 13.39
C LEU A 74 -4.69 1.85 14.87
N ARG A 75 -3.90 2.62 15.62
CA ARG A 75 -4.26 3.02 17.00
C ARG A 75 -5.37 4.06 17.07
N LYS A 76 -5.56 4.84 16.00
CA LYS A 76 -6.55 5.92 15.94
C LYS A 76 -7.94 5.43 15.53
N LEU A 77 -8.04 4.29 14.86
CA LEU A 77 -9.31 3.62 14.51
C LEU A 77 -9.86 2.71 15.63
N LYS A 78 -9.15 2.61 16.75
CA LYS A 78 -9.53 1.76 17.91
C LYS A 78 -10.14 2.56 19.07
N VAL A 79 -10.65 3.77 18.79
CA VAL A 79 -11.42 4.61 19.72
C VAL A 79 -12.88 4.62 19.27
#